data_AF-A0A961I0B7-F1
#
_entry.id   AF-A0A961I0B7-F1
#
_cell.length_a   1.000
_cell.length_b   1.000
_cell.length_c   1.000
_cell.angle_alpha   90.00
_cell.angle_beta   90.00
_cell.angle_gamma   90.00
#
_symmetry.space_group_name_H-M   'P 1'
#
loop_
_entity.id
_entity.type
_entity.pdbx_description
1 polymer ?
#
loop_
_entity_poly.entity_id
_entity_poly.type
_entity_poly.pdbx_seq_one_letter_code
_entity_poly.pdbx_strand_id
1 'polypeptide(L)'
;GLADKLGIWAQFTDSLDYMDHVKAAYERSSAAEHTPFEEFWEQGYARMEVPEEARRWTRHGDFYTDPVANPLHTASGKIEMFCEEIAGFGLEDCPGMPVWFEKHEYLGNARDGQLHVVSPHPWYRLHSQMDQSSRLRDLYKVQGREPVRINTEDAAARGIADGDLVELFNDRGTVIAGAVVSDDIMPGVVSLYEGAWPSLDSKGRCNSGLVNFLTSTQRSSGLSQATTANTVLCEMRKCEDPEGPNLAYEKPQIIEDYALAEIDEDALGLDRLFDITDKLFAEMGPGEKVFYERCTVCHGPREASHFTQNQWKGITPSMFPRAGLDENEAELVMDFLMKNASDAM
;
A
#
# COMPACT_ATOMS: atom_id res chain seq x y z
N GLY A 1 14.27 -11.70 14.94
CA GLY A 1 14.51 -11.88 13.50
C GLY A 1 15.49 -10.84 13.00
N LEU A 2 15.03 -9.86 12.21
CA LEU A 2 15.89 -8.78 11.73
C LEU A 2 16.28 -7.77 12.84
N ALA A 3 15.31 -7.35 13.66
CA ALA A 3 15.57 -6.40 14.75
C ALA A 3 16.63 -6.89 15.75
N ASP A 4 16.65 -8.20 16.01
CA ASP A 4 17.66 -8.87 16.86
C ASP A 4 19.06 -8.83 16.22
N LYS A 5 19.17 -9.17 14.93
CA LYS A 5 20.41 -9.04 14.17
C LYS A 5 20.93 -7.60 14.08
N LEU A 6 20.04 -6.62 14.17
CA LEU A 6 20.36 -5.20 14.16
C LEU A 6 20.58 -4.63 15.58
N GLY A 7 20.50 -5.44 16.64
CA GLY A 7 20.69 -5.00 18.02
C GLY A 7 19.59 -4.08 18.56
N ILE A 8 18.44 -3.99 17.89
CA ILE A 8 17.33 -3.09 18.22
C ILE A 8 16.05 -3.84 18.63
N TRP A 9 16.18 -5.09 19.08
CA TRP A 9 15.02 -5.94 19.39
C TRP A 9 14.11 -5.31 20.45
N ALA A 10 14.69 -4.89 21.57
CA ALA A 10 13.97 -4.33 22.71
C ALA A 10 13.19 -3.07 22.34
N GLN A 11 13.71 -2.26 21.41
CA GLN A 11 13.09 -1.03 20.93
C GLN A 11 12.04 -1.30 19.88
N PHE A 12 12.27 -2.29 19.01
CA PHE A 12 11.30 -2.69 18.00
C PHE A 12 10.06 -3.35 18.62
N THR A 13 10.24 -4.13 19.69
CA THR A 13 9.16 -4.85 20.36
C THR A 13 8.59 -4.12 21.57
N ASP A 14 9.15 -2.97 21.96
CA ASP A 14 8.94 -2.35 23.27
C ASP A 14 9.24 -3.31 24.45
N SER A 15 10.07 -4.33 24.22
CA SER A 15 10.29 -5.48 25.13
C SER A 15 9.02 -6.23 25.51
N LEU A 16 7.98 -6.13 24.69
CA LEU A 16 6.70 -6.81 24.84
C LEU A 16 6.61 -8.01 23.90
N ASP A 17 5.86 -9.03 24.32
CA ASP A 17 5.51 -10.14 23.45
C ASP A 17 4.33 -9.78 22.55
N TYR A 18 4.12 -10.58 21.50
CA TYR A 18 3.02 -10.39 20.54
C TYR A 18 1.66 -10.22 21.22
N MET A 19 1.37 -11.02 22.26
CA MET A 19 0.09 -11.00 22.95
C MET A 19 -0.13 -9.74 23.78
N ASP A 20 0.94 -9.14 24.31
CA ASP A 20 0.84 -7.87 25.05
C ASP A 20 0.48 -6.72 24.10
N HIS A 21 1.03 -6.73 22.88
CA HIS A 21 0.66 -5.77 21.83
C HIS A 21 -0.80 -5.90 21.42
N VAL A 22 -1.28 -7.14 21.24
CA VAL A 22 -2.69 -7.42 20.91
C VAL A 22 -3.61 -6.93 22.03
N LYS A 23 -3.27 -7.24 23.29
CA LYS A 23 -4.04 -6.79 24.46
C LYS A 23 -4.07 -5.27 24.57
N ALA A 24 -2.91 -4.62 24.50
CA ALA A 24 -2.80 -3.17 24.60
C ALA A 24 -3.54 -2.45 23.45
N ALA A 25 -3.55 -3.01 22.24
CA ALA A 25 -4.33 -2.47 21.12
C ALA A 25 -5.84 -2.61 21.37
N TYR A 26 -6.28 -3.76 21.87
CA TYR A 26 -7.68 -4.00 22.20
C TYR A 26 -8.18 -3.08 23.32
N GLU A 27 -7.40 -2.92 24.40
CA GLU A 27 -7.73 -2.08 25.56
C GLU A 27 -7.87 -0.59 25.21
N ARG A 28 -7.28 -0.14 24.08
CA ARG A 28 -7.44 1.22 23.55
C ARG A 28 -8.65 1.39 22.63
N SER A 29 -9.36 0.31 22.32
CA SER A 29 -10.59 0.37 21.53
C SER A 29 -11.80 0.66 22.42
N SER A 30 -12.86 1.24 21.84
CA SER A 30 -14.14 1.44 22.54
C SER A 30 -14.82 0.12 22.94
N ALA A 31 -14.43 -1.02 22.35
CA ALA A 31 -14.98 -2.33 22.72
C ALA A 31 -14.57 -2.75 24.14
N ALA A 32 -13.39 -2.32 24.59
CA ALA A 32 -12.87 -2.66 25.92
C ALA A 32 -13.68 -2.04 27.06
N GLU A 33 -14.50 -1.03 26.79
CA GLU A 33 -15.42 -0.43 27.78
C GLU A 33 -16.51 -1.40 28.22
N HIS A 34 -16.82 -2.41 27.41
CA HIS A 34 -17.97 -3.31 27.62
C HIS A 34 -17.59 -4.79 27.56
N THR A 35 -16.48 -5.14 26.93
CA THR A 35 -15.97 -6.51 26.84
C THR A 35 -14.51 -6.50 27.31
N PRO A 36 -14.18 -7.11 28.46
CA PRO A 36 -12.79 -7.26 28.88
C PRO A 36 -11.98 -8.11 27.89
N PHE A 37 -10.66 -7.89 27.84
CA PHE A 37 -9.79 -8.56 26.88
C PHE A 37 -9.89 -10.09 26.94
N GLU A 38 -9.92 -10.66 28.14
CA GLU A 38 -9.98 -12.09 28.38
C GLU A 38 -11.27 -12.70 27.80
N GLU A 39 -12.39 -12.00 27.94
CA GLU A 39 -13.68 -12.41 27.38
C GLU A 39 -13.66 -12.32 25.84
N PHE A 40 -13.15 -11.22 25.28
CA PHE A 40 -12.98 -11.06 23.83
C PHE A 40 -12.11 -12.18 23.24
N TRP A 41 -11.01 -12.50 23.90
CA TRP A 41 -10.06 -13.51 23.44
C TRP A 41 -10.66 -14.92 23.47
N GLU A 42 -11.45 -15.24 24.50
CA GLU A 42 -12.16 -16.51 24.59
C GLU A 42 -13.29 -16.64 23.55
N GLN A 43 -14.06 -15.57 23.34
CA GLN A 43 -15.20 -15.57 22.41
C GLN A 43 -14.78 -15.41 20.93
N GLY A 44 -13.65 -14.77 20.68
CA GLY A 44 -13.12 -14.45 19.34
C GLY A 44 -13.73 -13.19 18.69
N TYR A 45 -14.63 -12.48 19.37
CA TYR A 45 -15.21 -11.22 18.89
C TYR A 45 -15.73 -10.37 20.07
N ALA A 46 -15.90 -9.06 19.84
CA ALA A 46 -16.58 -8.15 20.75
C ALA A 46 -17.66 -7.39 19.97
N ARG A 47 -18.91 -7.43 20.45
CA ARG A 47 -20.04 -6.83 19.73
C ARG A 47 -20.21 -5.37 20.11
N MET A 48 -20.11 -4.48 19.13
CA MET A 48 -20.46 -3.07 19.28
C MET A 48 -21.93 -2.86 18.93
N GLU A 49 -22.71 -2.32 19.87
CA GLU A 49 -24.06 -1.87 19.56
C GLU A 49 -24.02 -0.60 18.71
N VAL A 50 -24.92 -0.50 17.74
CA VAL A 50 -25.08 0.71 16.91
C VAL A 50 -26.21 1.52 17.53
N PRO A 51 -25.93 2.73 18.06
CA PRO A 51 -26.97 3.57 18.65
C PRO A 51 -28.08 3.91 17.66
N GLU A 52 -29.32 4.05 18.14
CA GLU A 52 -30.49 4.30 17.28
C GLU A 52 -30.37 5.65 16.55
N GLU A 53 -29.75 6.64 17.18
CA GLU A 53 -29.47 7.94 16.58
C GLU A 53 -28.51 7.85 15.37
N ALA A 54 -27.57 6.90 15.39
CA ALA A 54 -26.64 6.70 14.27
C ALA A 54 -27.37 6.26 12.99
N ARG A 55 -28.54 5.62 13.14
CA ARG A 55 -29.40 5.22 12.01
C ARG A 55 -30.12 6.40 11.35
N ARG A 56 -30.10 7.58 11.97
CA ARG A 56 -30.76 8.80 11.48
C ARG A 56 -29.77 9.79 10.85
N TRP A 57 -28.47 9.50 10.91
CA TRP A 57 -27.47 10.39 10.33
C TRP A 57 -27.59 10.45 8.81
N THR A 58 -27.70 11.67 8.28
CA THR A 58 -27.81 11.93 6.85
C THR A 58 -26.56 12.67 6.38
N ARG A 59 -25.81 12.09 5.45
CA ARG A 59 -24.59 12.70 4.91
C ARG A 59 -24.90 14.07 4.32
N HIS A 60 -24.14 15.09 4.75
CA HIS A 60 -24.34 16.51 4.40
C HIS A 60 -25.66 17.15 4.87
N GLY A 61 -26.42 16.51 5.78
CA GLY A 61 -27.69 17.04 6.28
C GLY A 61 -27.57 18.40 6.99
N ASP A 62 -26.53 18.58 7.80
CA ASP A 62 -26.30 19.83 8.53
C ASP A 62 -25.93 20.98 7.59
N PHE A 63 -25.05 20.75 6.60
CA PHE A 63 -24.73 21.72 5.55
C PHE A 63 -25.97 22.07 4.70
N TYR A 64 -26.81 21.09 4.39
CA TYR A 64 -28.07 21.33 3.67
C TYR A 64 -29.04 22.21 4.49
N THR A 65 -29.10 21.99 5.82
CA THR A 65 -30.03 22.69 6.71
C THR A 65 -29.56 24.11 7.03
N ASP A 66 -28.29 24.28 7.36
CA ASP A 66 -27.67 25.57 7.64
C ASP A 66 -26.21 25.60 7.14
N PRO A 67 -25.98 26.04 5.90
CA PRO A 67 -24.64 26.07 5.31
C PRO A 67 -23.75 27.18 5.87
N VAL A 68 -24.30 28.15 6.61
CA VAL A 68 -23.50 29.22 7.24
C VAL A 68 -22.95 28.72 8.57
N ALA A 69 -23.76 28.01 9.34
CA ALA A 69 -23.31 27.38 10.60
C ALA A 69 -22.44 26.13 10.35
N ASN A 70 -22.69 25.40 9.27
CA ASN A 70 -22.01 24.14 8.94
C ASN A 70 -21.34 24.19 7.55
N PRO A 71 -20.42 25.13 7.30
CA PRO A 71 -19.80 25.28 5.99
C PRO A 71 -18.96 24.07 5.61
N LEU A 72 -18.80 23.82 4.31
CA LEU A 72 -17.83 22.83 3.81
C LEU A 72 -16.40 23.32 4.02
N HIS A 73 -15.43 22.41 4.03
CA HIS A 73 -14.00 22.72 4.12
C HIS A 73 -13.42 23.16 2.76
N THR A 74 -14.06 24.14 2.12
CA THR A 74 -13.62 24.79 0.88
C THR A 74 -13.37 26.28 1.14
N ALA A 75 -12.68 26.97 0.23
CA ALA A 75 -12.37 28.40 0.40
C ALA A 75 -13.62 29.27 0.56
N SER A 76 -14.69 28.91 -0.15
CA SER A 76 -16.00 29.59 -0.09
C SER A 76 -16.95 29.08 1.00
N GLY A 77 -16.62 27.96 1.66
CA GLY A 77 -17.54 27.24 2.55
C GLY A 77 -18.66 26.49 1.84
N LYS A 78 -18.64 26.42 0.49
CA LYS A 78 -19.68 25.86 -0.38
C LYS A 78 -19.13 24.80 -1.34
N ILE A 79 -20.02 24.18 -2.12
CA ILE A 79 -19.61 23.37 -3.29
C ILE A 79 -19.11 24.32 -4.37
N GLU A 80 -17.85 24.17 -4.77
CA GLU A 80 -17.20 25.04 -5.74
C GLU A 80 -17.33 24.46 -7.15
N MET A 81 -18.25 25.01 -7.94
CA MET A 81 -18.36 24.69 -9.37
C MET A 81 -17.18 25.21 -10.19
N PHE A 82 -16.51 26.24 -9.67
CA PHE A 82 -15.22 26.75 -10.12
C PHE A 82 -14.31 26.91 -8.90
N CYS A 83 -13.16 26.23 -8.90
CA CYS A 83 -12.15 26.29 -7.86
C CYS A 83 -11.02 27.22 -8.32
N GLU A 84 -10.96 28.42 -7.73
CA GLU A 84 -9.94 29.43 -8.05
C GLU A 84 -8.52 28.94 -7.76
N GLU A 85 -8.34 28.16 -6.69
CA GLU A 85 -7.04 27.61 -6.30
C GLU A 85 -6.47 26.67 -7.39
N ILE A 86 -7.28 25.73 -7.88
CA ILE A 86 -6.88 24.83 -8.98
C ILE A 86 -6.63 25.62 -10.27
N ALA A 87 -7.49 26.60 -10.60
CA ALA A 87 -7.27 27.46 -11.76
C ALA A 87 -5.94 28.24 -11.67
N GLY A 88 -5.57 28.67 -10.46
CA GLY A 88 -4.33 29.39 -10.18
C GLY A 88 -3.05 28.59 -10.43
N PHE A 89 -3.11 27.25 -10.43
CA PHE A 89 -1.96 26.41 -10.77
C PHE A 89 -1.60 26.47 -12.27
N GLY A 90 -2.50 26.92 -13.14
CA GLY A 90 -2.24 27.04 -14.57
C GLY A 90 -1.98 25.69 -15.27
N LEU A 91 -2.57 24.60 -14.76
CA LEU A 91 -2.43 23.26 -15.33
C LEU A 91 -3.29 23.12 -16.59
N GLU A 92 -2.67 22.75 -17.71
CA GLU A 92 -3.36 22.59 -19.00
C GLU A 92 -4.42 21.48 -18.97
N ASP A 93 -4.16 20.40 -18.22
CA ASP A 93 -4.98 19.19 -18.15
C ASP A 93 -5.88 19.11 -16.91
N CYS A 94 -5.93 20.17 -16.10
CA CYS A 94 -6.77 20.25 -14.91
C CYS A 94 -7.19 21.70 -14.59
N PRO A 95 -8.13 22.27 -15.38
CA PRO A 95 -8.63 23.61 -15.13
C PRO A 95 -9.52 23.65 -13.88
N GLY A 96 -9.78 24.85 -13.35
CA GLY A 96 -10.57 25.05 -12.13
C GLY A 96 -12.05 24.64 -12.21
N MET A 97 -12.54 24.13 -13.34
CA MET A 97 -13.90 23.59 -13.47
C MET A 97 -13.91 22.30 -14.29
N PRO A 98 -14.94 21.46 -14.16
CA PRO A 98 -15.09 20.27 -15.00
C PRO A 98 -15.21 20.65 -16.48
N VAL A 99 -14.33 20.09 -17.31
CA VAL A 99 -14.39 20.23 -18.77
C VAL A 99 -14.13 18.88 -19.41
N TRP A 100 -14.61 18.70 -20.65
CA TRP A 100 -14.26 17.54 -21.45
C TRP A 100 -12.90 17.75 -22.12
N PHE A 101 -12.00 16.78 -21.93
CA PHE A 101 -10.80 16.63 -22.73
C PHE A 101 -10.84 15.29 -23.47
N GLU A 102 -10.28 15.30 -24.67
CA GLU A 102 -10.00 14.06 -25.38
C GLU A 102 -8.98 13.24 -24.58
N LYS A 103 -9.24 11.95 -24.40
CA LYS A 103 -8.31 11.07 -23.68
C LYS A 103 -7.22 10.60 -24.62
N HIS A 104 -6.08 10.23 -24.05
CA HIS A 104 -4.99 9.64 -24.83
C HIS A 104 -5.41 8.32 -25.50
N GLU A 105 -6.14 7.44 -24.81
CA GLU A 105 -6.64 6.17 -25.37
C GLU A 105 -8.07 5.87 -24.90
N TYR A 106 -9.03 5.74 -25.80
CA TYR A 106 -10.38 5.25 -25.49
C TYR A 106 -11.07 4.79 -26.77
N LEU A 107 -12.23 4.14 -26.64
CA LEU A 107 -12.91 3.56 -27.81
C LEU A 107 -13.15 4.58 -28.95
N GLY A 108 -13.40 5.86 -28.65
CA GLY A 108 -13.68 6.87 -29.68
C GLY A 108 -12.46 7.34 -30.48
N ASN A 109 -11.24 7.05 -30.04
CA ASN A 109 -10.01 7.28 -30.81
C ASN A 109 -9.28 5.98 -31.20
N ALA A 110 -9.98 4.84 -31.10
CA ALA A 110 -9.49 3.54 -31.54
C ALA A 110 -9.28 3.52 -33.05
N ARG A 111 -8.18 2.90 -33.50
CA ARG A 111 -7.95 2.56 -34.91
C ARG A 111 -8.78 1.34 -35.29
N ASP A 112 -9.00 1.14 -36.60
CA ASP A 112 -9.66 -0.05 -37.13
C ASP A 112 -9.02 -1.33 -36.56
N GLY A 113 -9.87 -2.20 -36.01
CA GLY A 113 -9.44 -3.48 -35.40
C GLY A 113 -9.08 -3.39 -33.92
N GLN A 114 -8.89 -2.20 -33.35
CA GLN A 114 -8.65 -2.02 -31.92
C GLN A 114 -9.92 -2.16 -31.09
N LEU A 115 -9.73 -2.61 -29.85
CA LEU A 115 -10.74 -2.83 -28.83
C LEU A 115 -10.35 -2.04 -27.58
N HIS A 116 -11.35 -1.55 -26.85
CA HIS A 116 -11.13 -0.97 -25.52
C HIS A 116 -11.08 -2.07 -24.48
N VAL A 117 -10.05 -2.05 -23.62
CA VAL A 117 -9.90 -3.03 -22.54
C VAL A 117 -10.35 -2.41 -21.24
N VAL A 118 -11.33 -3.04 -20.59
CA VAL A 118 -11.68 -2.73 -19.20
C VAL A 118 -11.09 -3.80 -18.28
N SER A 119 -10.45 -3.36 -17.20
CA SER A 119 -9.78 -4.24 -16.24
C SER A 119 -10.30 -4.03 -14.82
N PRO A 120 -11.58 -4.36 -14.54
CA PRO A 120 -12.14 -4.19 -13.21
C PRO A 120 -11.54 -5.21 -12.22
N HIS A 121 -11.84 -5.01 -10.94
CA HIS A 121 -11.46 -5.95 -9.89
C HIS A 121 -12.11 -7.33 -10.11
N PRO A 122 -11.40 -8.42 -9.79
CA PRO A 122 -11.88 -9.78 -10.03
C PRO A 122 -13.02 -10.19 -9.09
N TRP A 123 -13.93 -11.02 -9.59
CA TRP A 123 -15.07 -11.53 -8.82
C TRP A 123 -14.69 -12.58 -7.77
N TYR A 124 -13.77 -13.48 -8.11
CA TYR A 124 -13.40 -14.63 -7.27
C TYR A 124 -12.18 -14.38 -6.37
N ARG A 125 -11.55 -13.20 -6.46
CA ARG A 125 -10.28 -12.91 -5.79
C ARG A 125 -10.36 -11.55 -5.10
N LEU A 126 -9.42 -11.33 -4.18
CA LEU A 126 -9.10 -9.99 -3.70
C LEU A 126 -7.80 -9.58 -4.39
N HIS A 127 -7.91 -8.84 -5.50
CA HIS A 127 -6.78 -8.54 -6.38
C HIS A 127 -6.08 -9.84 -6.83
N SER A 128 -4.78 -9.98 -6.51
CA SER A 128 -3.99 -11.19 -6.76
C SER A 128 -4.08 -12.24 -5.65
N GLN A 129 -4.64 -11.90 -4.49
CA GLN A 129 -4.82 -12.86 -3.40
C GLN A 129 -5.86 -13.90 -3.83
N MET A 130 -5.57 -15.17 -3.54
CA MET A 130 -6.33 -16.35 -3.93
C MET A 130 -6.10 -16.83 -5.37
N ASP A 131 -5.32 -16.12 -6.21
CA ASP A 131 -4.98 -16.64 -7.54
C ASP A 131 -4.15 -17.93 -7.45
N GLN A 132 -3.41 -18.15 -6.36
CA GLN A 132 -2.68 -19.39 -6.08
C GLN A 132 -3.58 -20.59 -5.70
N SER A 133 -4.87 -20.38 -5.41
CA SER A 133 -5.80 -21.47 -5.07
C SER A 133 -6.23 -22.25 -6.32
N SER A 134 -5.77 -23.50 -6.46
CA SER A 134 -6.13 -24.36 -7.60
C SER A 134 -7.66 -24.51 -7.75
N ARG A 135 -8.35 -24.83 -6.65
CA ARG A 135 -9.80 -24.99 -6.63
C ARG A 135 -10.53 -23.73 -7.09
N LEU A 136 -10.01 -22.54 -6.78
CA LEU A 136 -10.63 -21.29 -7.21
C LEU A 136 -10.39 -21.06 -8.71
N ARG A 137 -9.16 -21.28 -9.19
CA ARG A 137 -8.82 -21.17 -10.62
C ARG A 137 -9.66 -22.09 -11.49
N ASP A 138 -9.90 -23.33 -11.04
CA ASP A 138 -10.69 -24.32 -11.77
C ASP A 138 -12.14 -23.89 -12.02
N LEU A 139 -12.66 -22.90 -11.28
CA LEU A 139 -14.02 -22.39 -11.46
C LEU A 139 -14.19 -21.45 -12.65
N TYR A 140 -13.13 -20.73 -13.05
CA TYR A 140 -13.27 -19.61 -13.98
C TYR A 140 -12.13 -19.44 -14.99
N LYS A 141 -10.93 -19.97 -14.74
CA LYS A 141 -9.84 -19.85 -15.71
C LYS A 141 -10.10 -20.76 -16.90
N VAL A 142 -9.81 -20.25 -18.08
CA VAL A 142 -9.95 -20.98 -19.34
C VAL A 142 -8.57 -21.47 -19.74
N GLN A 143 -8.40 -22.79 -19.79
CA GLN A 143 -7.10 -23.44 -20.04
C GLN A 143 -5.96 -22.91 -19.13
N GLY A 144 -6.29 -22.56 -17.88
CA GLY A 144 -5.34 -22.03 -16.89
C GLY A 144 -4.98 -20.55 -17.04
N ARG A 145 -5.59 -19.82 -17.98
CA ARG A 145 -5.39 -18.38 -18.21
C ARG A 145 -6.57 -17.58 -17.68
N GLU A 146 -6.33 -16.31 -17.37
CA GLU A 146 -7.39 -15.38 -16.98
C GLU A 146 -8.43 -15.27 -18.13
N PRO A 147 -9.74 -15.31 -17.82
CA PRO A 147 -10.76 -15.18 -18.85
C PRO A 147 -10.86 -13.74 -19.33
N VAL A 148 -10.90 -13.57 -20.65
CA VAL A 148 -11.29 -12.31 -21.29
C VAL A 148 -12.71 -12.46 -21.82
N ARG A 149 -13.61 -11.60 -21.35
CA ARG A 149 -14.98 -11.53 -21.89
C ARG A 149 -14.97 -10.75 -23.19
N ILE A 150 -15.51 -11.35 -24.25
CA ILE A 150 -15.52 -10.82 -25.61
C ILE A 150 -16.95 -10.78 -26.14
N ASN A 151 -17.33 -9.69 -26.81
CA ASN A 151 -18.62 -9.61 -27.49
C ASN A 151 -18.73 -10.65 -28.61
N THR A 152 -19.93 -11.19 -28.86
CA THR A 152 -20.17 -12.22 -29.89
C THR A 152 -19.79 -11.77 -31.29
N GLU A 153 -20.04 -10.51 -31.67
CA GLU A 153 -19.71 -9.97 -32.99
C GLU A 153 -18.20 -9.84 -33.18
N ASP A 154 -17.49 -9.33 -32.16
CA ASP A 154 -16.04 -9.19 -32.16
C ASP A 154 -15.31 -10.53 -32.24
N ALA A 155 -15.84 -11.54 -31.54
CA ALA A 155 -15.35 -12.91 -31.57
C ALA A 155 -15.57 -13.53 -32.96
N ALA A 156 -16.78 -13.41 -33.51
CA ALA A 156 -17.12 -13.95 -34.83
C ALA A 156 -16.27 -13.32 -35.95
N ALA A 157 -16.08 -12.00 -35.93
CA ALA A 157 -15.24 -11.28 -36.89
C ALA A 157 -13.77 -11.74 -36.89
N ARG A 158 -13.31 -12.33 -35.79
CA ARG A 158 -11.92 -12.79 -35.58
C ARG A 158 -11.79 -14.32 -35.58
N GLY A 159 -12.86 -15.06 -35.83
CA GLY A 159 -12.86 -16.53 -35.83
C GLY A 159 -12.55 -17.14 -34.45
N ILE A 160 -12.93 -16.45 -33.37
CA ILE A 160 -12.72 -16.88 -31.98
C ILE A 160 -13.98 -17.56 -31.46
N ALA A 161 -13.83 -18.75 -30.90
CA ALA A 161 -14.88 -19.47 -30.20
C ALA A 161 -14.70 -19.39 -28.67
N ASP A 162 -15.76 -19.70 -27.93
CA ASP A 162 -15.69 -19.82 -26.47
C ASP A 162 -14.67 -20.90 -26.07
N GLY A 163 -13.83 -20.61 -25.08
CA GLY A 163 -12.77 -21.50 -24.62
C GLY A 163 -11.47 -21.45 -25.42
N ASP A 164 -11.41 -20.76 -26.56
CA ASP A 164 -10.17 -20.54 -27.30
C ASP A 164 -9.17 -19.71 -26.49
N LEU A 165 -7.87 -19.87 -26.78
CA LEU A 165 -6.87 -18.92 -26.31
C LEU A 165 -6.76 -17.76 -27.29
N VAL A 166 -6.61 -16.56 -26.76
CA VAL A 166 -6.48 -15.31 -27.53
C VAL A 166 -5.29 -14.50 -27.06
N GLU A 167 -4.67 -13.79 -27.98
CA GLU A 167 -3.68 -12.76 -27.69
C GLU A 167 -4.33 -11.39 -27.73
N LEU A 168 -4.17 -10.63 -26.66
CA LEU A 168 -4.43 -9.19 -26.65
C LEU A 168 -3.08 -8.48 -26.62
N PHE A 169 -2.87 -7.51 -27.50
CA PHE A 169 -1.57 -6.86 -27.65
C PHE A 169 -1.66 -5.40 -28.07
N ASN A 170 -0.65 -4.63 -27.69
CA ASN A 170 -0.38 -3.28 -28.17
C ASN A 170 1.14 -3.03 -28.12
N ASP A 171 1.56 -1.80 -28.37
CA ASP A 171 2.99 -1.43 -28.42
C ASP A 171 3.71 -1.62 -27.07
N ARG A 172 2.98 -1.80 -25.96
CA ARG A 172 3.54 -1.97 -24.61
C ARG A 172 3.77 -3.44 -24.25
N GLY A 173 2.92 -4.34 -24.74
CA GLY A 173 3.03 -5.75 -24.41
C GLY A 173 1.91 -6.61 -24.98
N THR A 174 2.00 -7.90 -24.65
CA THR A 174 1.07 -8.93 -25.11
C THR A 174 0.67 -9.83 -23.95
N VAL A 175 -0.61 -10.17 -23.86
CA VAL A 175 -1.16 -11.13 -22.90
C VAL A 175 -1.89 -12.23 -23.62
N ILE A 176 -1.79 -13.46 -23.11
CA ILE A 176 -2.58 -14.61 -23.54
C ILE A 176 -3.67 -14.82 -22.49
N ALA A 177 -4.92 -14.77 -22.95
CA ALA A 177 -6.12 -14.96 -22.13
C ALA A 177 -6.98 -16.06 -22.75
N GLY A 178 -7.93 -16.59 -21.98
CA GLY A 178 -8.92 -17.53 -22.53
C GLY A 178 -10.24 -16.83 -22.83
N ALA A 179 -10.81 -17.07 -24.00
CA ALA A 179 -12.01 -16.41 -24.49
C ALA A 179 -13.26 -16.90 -23.73
N VAL A 180 -14.04 -15.93 -23.25
CA VAL A 180 -15.41 -16.13 -22.78
C VAL A 180 -16.32 -15.28 -23.65
N VAL A 181 -17.02 -15.90 -24.59
CA VAL A 181 -17.84 -15.20 -25.58
C VAL A 181 -19.23 -14.93 -24.99
N SER A 182 -19.67 -13.67 -24.99
CA SER A 182 -20.91 -13.25 -24.34
C SER A 182 -21.47 -11.96 -24.93
N ASP A 183 -22.80 -11.83 -24.96
CA ASP A 183 -23.51 -10.59 -25.31
C ASP A 183 -23.63 -9.59 -24.14
N ASP A 184 -23.12 -9.94 -22.94
CA ASP A 184 -23.16 -9.08 -21.75
C ASP A 184 -22.12 -7.94 -21.78
N ILE A 185 -21.33 -7.85 -22.86
CA ILE A 185 -20.36 -6.78 -23.10
C ILE A 185 -20.62 -6.18 -24.47
N MET A 186 -20.53 -4.86 -24.58
CA MET A 186 -20.82 -4.17 -25.84
C MET A 186 -19.75 -4.44 -26.91
N PRO A 187 -20.10 -4.40 -28.21
CA PRO A 187 -19.12 -4.48 -29.29
C PRO A 187 -18.03 -3.41 -29.17
N GLY A 188 -16.80 -3.76 -29.55
CA GLY A 188 -15.61 -2.92 -29.45
C GLY A 188 -14.95 -2.91 -28.07
N VAL A 189 -15.47 -3.65 -27.09
CA VAL A 189 -14.98 -3.67 -25.70
C VAL A 189 -14.74 -5.10 -25.22
N VAL A 190 -13.62 -5.31 -24.54
CA VAL A 190 -13.28 -6.57 -23.87
C VAL A 190 -13.01 -6.34 -22.40
N SER A 191 -13.35 -7.33 -21.56
CA SER A 191 -13.10 -7.26 -20.12
C SER A 191 -12.13 -8.34 -19.68
N LEU A 192 -10.98 -7.93 -19.14
CA LEU A 192 -9.96 -8.83 -18.58
C LEU A 192 -9.59 -8.34 -17.18
N TYR A 193 -9.96 -9.10 -16.15
CA TYR A 193 -9.80 -8.67 -14.76
C TYR A 193 -8.33 -8.53 -14.35
N GLU A 194 -8.07 -7.61 -13.41
CA GLU A 194 -6.75 -7.46 -12.81
C GLU A 194 -6.38 -8.63 -11.87
N GLY A 195 -5.10 -8.69 -11.48
CA GLY A 195 -4.64 -9.52 -10.37
C GLY A 195 -4.10 -10.90 -10.75
N ALA A 196 -4.10 -11.28 -12.04
CA ALA A 196 -3.47 -12.52 -12.48
C ALA A 196 -1.95 -12.51 -12.18
N TRP A 197 -1.42 -13.61 -11.66
CA TRP A 197 0.02 -13.70 -11.39
C TRP A 197 0.81 -13.78 -12.70
N PRO A 198 1.93 -13.06 -12.85
CA PRO A 198 2.68 -13.03 -14.09
C PRO A 198 3.34 -14.38 -14.39
N SER A 199 3.21 -14.85 -15.63
CA SER A 199 4.02 -15.92 -16.20
C SER A 199 4.36 -15.49 -17.62
N LEU A 200 5.65 -15.33 -17.93
CA LEU A 200 6.09 -14.99 -19.28
C LEU A 200 6.42 -16.27 -20.05
N ASP A 201 6.07 -16.29 -21.34
CA ASP A 201 6.62 -17.28 -22.27
C ASP A 201 7.96 -16.80 -22.88
N SER A 202 8.60 -17.64 -23.70
CA SER A 202 9.91 -17.31 -24.28
C SER A 202 9.87 -16.18 -25.31
N LYS A 203 8.66 -15.80 -25.77
CA LYS A 203 8.42 -14.65 -26.66
C LYS A 203 8.15 -13.36 -25.89
N GLY A 204 8.16 -13.40 -24.56
CA GLY A 204 7.87 -12.26 -23.69
C GLY A 204 6.38 -11.93 -23.55
N ARG A 205 5.47 -12.81 -24.02
CA ARG A 205 4.02 -12.66 -23.81
C ARG A 205 3.68 -13.10 -22.40
N CYS A 206 2.75 -12.40 -21.75
CA CYS A 206 2.21 -12.85 -20.48
C CYS A 206 1.23 -14.01 -20.69
N ASN A 207 1.68 -15.24 -20.44
CA ASN A 207 0.94 -16.50 -20.63
C ASN A 207 -0.10 -16.81 -19.54
N SER A 208 -0.36 -15.86 -18.64
CA SER A 208 -1.35 -16.01 -17.55
C SER A 208 -2.55 -15.06 -17.67
N GLY A 209 -2.44 -14.01 -18.49
CA GLY A 209 -3.48 -13.00 -18.67
C GLY A 209 -3.37 -11.78 -17.74
N LEU A 210 -2.17 -11.39 -17.29
CA LEU A 210 -1.99 -10.17 -16.49
C LEU A 210 -2.17 -8.92 -17.35
N VAL A 211 -3.38 -8.36 -17.33
CA VAL A 211 -3.80 -7.19 -18.14
C VAL A 211 -2.91 -5.96 -18.03
N ASN A 212 -2.21 -5.77 -16.91
CA ASN A 212 -1.31 -4.62 -16.71
C ASN A 212 -0.09 -4.62 -17.64
N PHE A 213 0.17 -5.70 -18.39
CA PHE A 213 1.12 -5.68 -19.51
C PHE A 213 0.64 -4.78 -20.67
N LEU A 214 -0.66 -4.49 -20.75
CA LEU A 214 -1.27 -3.64 -21.77
C LEU A 214 -1.46 -2.20 -21.31
N THR A 215 -1.40 -1.93 -20.00
CA THR A 215 -1.78 -0.64 -19.41
C THR A 215 -0.70 0.43 -19.58
N SER A 216 -1.13 1.68 -19.73
CA SER A 216 -0.24 2.84 -19.80
C SER A 216 0.28 3.24 -18.42
N THR A 217 1.50 3.76 -18.36
CA THR A 217 2.06 4.47 -17.19
C THR A 217 1.74 5.96 -17.20
N GLN A 218 0.90 6.41 -18.14
CA GLN A 218 0.44 7.78 -18.20
C GLN A 218 -0.30 8.15 -16.92
N ARG A 219 -0.01 9.35 -16.44
CA ARG A 219 -0.69 9.96 -15.31
C ARG A 219 -2.06 10.52 -15.73
N SER A 220 -2.97 10.56 -14.77
CA SER A 220 -4.31 11.14 -14.92
C SER A 220 -4.32 12.64 -15.22
N SER A 221 -3.48 13.42 -14.55
CA SER A 221 -3.30 14.86 -14.81
C SER A 221 -2.01 15.40 -14.16
N GLY A 222 -1.67 16.65 -14.46
CA GLY A 222 -0.67 17.44 -13.76
C GLY A 222 -0.94 17.55 -12.25
N LEU A 223 -2.21 17.55 -11.83
CA LEU A 223 -2.62 17.69 -10.45
C LEU A 223 -2.45 16.40 -9.64
N SER A 224 -3.13 15.32 -10.05
CA SER A 224 -3.25 14.09 -9.25
C SER A 224 -2.09 13.12 -9.44
N GLN A 225 -1.45 13.12 -10.62
CA GLN A 225 -0.38 12.18 -10.97
C GLN A 225 -0.74 10.68 -10.78
N ALA A 226 -2.03 10.35 -10.64
CA ALA A 226 -2.50 9.00 -10.33
C ALA A 226 -2.63 8.12 -11.59
N THR A 227 -2.77 6.80 -11.38
CA THR A 227 -2.90 5.78 -12.45
C THR A 227 -4.12 5.98 -13.37
N THR A 228 -3.98 5.58 -14.64
CA THR A 228 -5.06 5.54 -15.64
C THR A 228 -5.26 4.13 -16.22
N ALA A 229 -5.10 3.08 -15.40
CA ALA A 229 -5.07 1.68 -15.86
C ALA A 229 -6.25 1.23 -16.73
N ASN A 230 -7.44 1.81 -16.58
CA ASN A 230 -8.63 1.48 -17.41
C ASN A 230 -8.72 2.28 -18.72
N THR A 231 -7.65 2.96 -19.14
CA THR A 231 -7.57 3.76 -20.37
C THR A 231 -6.65 3.01 -21.34
N VAL A 232 -7.18 1.95 -21.97
CA VAL A 232 -6.37 1.01 -22.77
C VAL A 232 -7.06 0.69 -24.09
N LEU A 233 -6.28 0.74 -25.16
CA LEU A 233 -6.61 0.15 -26.44
C LEU A 233 -5.66 -1.02 -26.74
N CYS A 234 -6.18 -2.08 -27.34
CA CYS A 234 -5.39 -3.19 -27.84
C CYS A 234 -5.99 -3.75 -29.13
N GLU A 235 -5.21 -4.52 -29.87
CA GLU A 235 -5.73 -5.45 -30.87
C GLU A 235 -5.89 -6.83 -30.24
N MET A 236 -6.65 -7.71 -30.89
CA MET A 236 -6.89 -9.07 -30.43
C MET A 236 -6.92 -10.05 -31.61
N ARG A 237 -6.32 -11.22 -31.41
CA ARG A 237 -6.36 -12.35 -32.36
C ARG A 237 -6.42 -13.68 -31.63
N LYS A 238 -6.82 -14.74 -32.34
CA LYS A 238 -6.70 -16.11 -31.84
C LYS A 238 -5.24 -16.48 -31.61
N CYS A 239 -4.94 -17.11 -30.48
CA CYS A 239 -3.60 -17.59 -30.12
C CYS A 239 -3.41 -19.01 -30.65
N GLU A 240 -2.66 -19.15 -31.75
CA GLU A 240 -2.43 -20.44 -32.40
C GLU A 240 -1.19 -21.19 -31.86
N ASP A 241 -0.32 -20.49 -31.12
CA ASP A 241 0.98 -21.02 -30.67
C ASP A 241 1.32 -20.69 -29.19
N PRO A 242 0.41 -20.97 -28.24
CA PRO A 242 0.69 -20.78 -26.82
C PRO A 242 1.84 -21.72 -26.39
N GLU A 243 2.85 -21.19 -25.71
CA GLU A 243 3.93 -22.01 -25.18
C GLU A 243 3.53 -22.62 -23.86
N GLY A 244 3.34 -23.95 -23.86
CA GLY A 244 3.09 -24.73 -22.65
C GLY A 244 1.86 -24.26 -21.85
N PRO A 245 1.71 -24.72 -20.59
CA PRO A 245 0.73 -24.19 -19.67
C PRO A 245 1.19 -22.87 -19.02
N ASN A 246 0.29 -22.18 -18.35
CA ASN A 246 0.63 -21.09 -17.43
C ASN A 246 1.45 -21.63 -16.25
N LEU A 247 2.66 -21.11 -16.03
CA LEU A 247 3.60 -21.56 -14.99
C LEU A 247 3.62 -20.67 -13.74
N ALA A 248 2.74 -19.66 -13.63
CA ALA A 248 2.75 -18.69 -12.53
C ALA A 248 2.66 -19.32 -11.13
N TYR A 249 2.14 -20.54 -11.03
CA TYR A 249 1.88 -21.23 -9.77
C TYR A 249 2.85 -22.37 -9.49
N GLU A 250 3.77 -22.63 -10.41
CA GLU A 250 4.85 -23.58 -10.19
C GLU A 250 5.85 -22.98 -9.20
N LYS A 251 6.24 -23.79 -8.21
CA LYS A 251 7.21 -23.33 -7.23
C LYS A 251 8.55 -23.10 -7.94
N PRO A 252 9.23 -21.97 -7.69
CA PRO A 252 10.58 -21.79 -8.18
C PRO A 252 11.49 -22.87 -7.60
N GLN A 253 12.54 -23.22 -8.34
CA GLN A 253 13.58 -24.10 -7.82
C GLN A 253 14.24 -23.43 -6.61
N ILE A 254 14.24 -24.12 -5.47
CA ILE A 254 14.97 -23.69 -4.29
C ILE A 254 16.43 -24.08 -4.50
N ILE A 255 17.32 -23.09 -4.47
CA ILE A 255 18.77 -23.31 -4.51
C ILE A 255 19.23 -23.46 -3.07
N GLU A 256 19.52 -24.70 -2.65
CA GLU A 256 19.96 -24.99 -1.28
C GLU A 256 21.48 -24.78 -1.11
N ASP A 257 22.25 -24.95 -2.18
CA ASP A 257 23.71 -24.83 -2.20
C ASP A 257 24.18 -23.42 -2.60
N TYR A 258 23.67 -22.39 -1.91
CA TYR A 258 24.16 -21.02 -2.09
C TYR A 258 24.98 -20.58 -0.88
N ALA A 259 26.25 -20.26 -1.12
CA ALA A 259 27.06 -19.57 -0.13
C ALA A 259 26.45 -18.17 0.06
N LEU A 260 25.82 -17.92 1.20
CA LEU A 260 25.47 -16.57 1.61
C LEU A 260 26.77 -15.76 1.57
N ALA A 261 26.79 -14.68 0.78
CA ALA A 261 27.91 -13.75 0.81
C ALA A 261 28.08 -13.29 2.26
N GLU A 262 29.29 -13.46 2.80
CA GLU A 262 29.63 -12.83 4.07
C GLU A 262 29.38 -11.33 3.92
N ILE A 263 28.78 -10.72 4.94
CA ILE A 263 28.64 -9.28 4.97
C ILE A 263 30.07 -8.73 5.02
N ASP A 264 30.46 -8.01 3.97
CA ASP A 264 31.74 -7.33 3.91
C ASP A 264 31.68 -6.10 4.84
N GLU A 265 32.04 -6.34 6.11
CA GLU A 265 32.02 -5.32 7.17
C GLU A 265 32.98 -4.17 6.84
N ASP A 266 34.07 -4.45 6.12
CA ASP A 266 35.03 -3.46 5.63
C ASP A 266 34.41 -2.55 4.56
N ALA A 267 33.68 -3.13 3.59
CA ALA A 267 32.96 -2.36 2.57
C ALA A 267 31.83 -1.51 3.16
N LEU A 268 31.19 -1.99 4.23
CA LEU A 268 30.20 -1.23 4.99
C LEU A 268 30.83 -0.20 5.94
N GLY A 269 32.15 -0.27 6.16
CA GLY A 269 32.89 0.63 7.05
C GLY A 269 32.43 0.53 8.50
N LEU A 270 31.99 -0.64 8.94
CA LEU A 270 31.41 -0.82 10.28
C LEU A 270 32.44 -0.58 11.38
N ASP A 271 33.70 -0.98 11.19
CA ASP A 271 34.79 -0.67 12.14
C ASP A 271 34.98 0.82 12.36
N ARG A 272 34.87 1.62 11.30
CA ARG A 272 34.93 3.08 11.41
C ARG A 272 33.71 3.61 12.17
N LEU A 273 32.53 3.04 11.96
CA LEU A 273 31.32 3.43 12.67
C LEU A 273 31.45 3.09 14.17
N PHE A 274 31.93 1.88 14.50
CA PHE A 274 32.18 1.45 15.87
C PHE A 274 33.26 2.30 16.54
N ASP A 275 34.39 2.56 15.88
CA ASP A 275 35.46 3.43 16.40
C ASP A 275 34.98 4.87 16.68
N ILE A 276 34.14 5.42 15.79
CA ILE A 276 33.56 6.76 15.98
C ILE A 276 32.59 6.73 17.15
N THR A 277 31.75 5.70 17.23
CA THR A 277 30.75 5.52 18.29
C THR A 277 31.43 5.33 19.64
N ASP A 278 32.45 4.47 19.72
CA ASP A 278 33.23 4.21 20.93
C ASP A 278 34.02 5.45 21.39
N LYS A 279 34.60 6.22 20.46
CA LYS A 279 35.23 7.51 20.79
C LYS A 279 34.22 8.53 21.30
N LEU A 280 33.03 8.60 20.68
CA LEU A 280 31.94 9.44 21.15
C LEU A 280 31.57 9.07 22.60
N PHE A 281 31.34 7.77 22.87
CA PHE A 281 30.97 7.28 24.20
C PHE A 281 32.09 7.38 25.23
N ALA A 282 33.36 7.36 24.83
CA ALA A 282 34.50 7.50 25.74
C ALA A 282 34.67 8.93 26.29
N GLU A 283 34.20 9.94 25.56
CA GLU A 283 34.28 11.36 25.98
C GLU A 283 33.05 11.81 26.79
N MET A 284 31.99 11.01 26.83
CA MET A 284 30.73 11.33 27.49
C MET A 284 30.77 11.16 29.00
N GLY A 285 30.08 12.05 29.72
CA GLY A 285 29.87 11.91 31.16
C GLY A 285 28.96 10.73 31.52
N PRO A 286 28.98 10.23 32.76
CA PRO A 286 28.15 9.08 33.18
C PRO A 286 26.65 9.23 32.87
N GLY A 287 26.08 10.42 33.11
CA GLY A 287 24.66 10.70 32.83
C GLY A 287 24.35 10.86 31.35
N GLU A 288 25.29 11.40 30.57
CA GLU A 288 25.19 11.54 29.12
C GLU A 288 25.20 10.18 28.43
N LYS A 289 26.11 9.30 28.84
CA LYS A 289 26.21 7.93 28.33
C LYS A 289 24.90 7.17 28.56
N VAL A 290 24.38 7.18 29.79
CA VAL A 290 23.11 6.52 30.13
C VAL A 290 21.93 7.14 29.35
N PHE A 291 21.95 8.46 29.10
CA PHE A 291 20.92 9.12 28.31
C PHE A 291 20.90 8.61 26.85
N TYR A 292 22.04 8.59 26.16
CA TYR A 292 22.08 8.17 24.76
C TYR A 292 21.98 6.64 24.58
N GLU A 293 22.39 5.84 25.57
CA GLU A 293 22.25 4.37 25.51
C GLU A 293 20.82 3.89 25.79
N ARG A 294 20.07 4.60 26.65
CA ARG A 294 18.80 4.06 27.20
C ARG A 294 17.61 4.99 27.04
N CYS A 295 17.80 6.31 26.91
CA CYS A 295 16.71 7.29 26.90
C CYS A 295 16.37 7.85 25.50
N THR A 296 17.30 7.85 24.55
CA THR A 296 17.07 8.36 23.18
C THR A 296 16.55 7.29 22.22
N VAL A 297 16.56 6.02 22.63
CA VAL A 297 16.33 4.89 21.72
C VAL A 297 14.86 4.65 21.36
N CYS A 298 13.92 5.22 22.12
CA CYS A 298 12.48 4.97 21.92
C CYS A 298 11.83 5.84 20.83
N HIS A 299 12.35 7.05 20.52
CA HIS A 299 11.65 8.02 19.66
C HIS A 299 12.56 8.74 18.64
N GLY A 300 13.62 8.06 18.19
CA GLY A 300 14.68 8.65 17.38
C GLY A 300 15.66 9.48 18.22
N PRO A 301 16.90 9.71 17.74
CA PRO A 301 17.91 10.40 18.53
C PRO A 301 17.43 11.81 18.89
N ARG A 302 17.20 12.03 20.19
CA ARG A 302 16.85 13.34 20.75
C ARG A 302 18.10 13.97 21.34
N GLU A 303 18.44 15.18 20.90
CA GLU A 303 19.50 15.95 21.53
C GLU A 303 18.99 16.61 22.81
N ALA A 304 19.83 16.68 23.85
CA ALA A 304 19.49 17.33 25.11
C ALA A 304 19.07 18.80 24.91
N SER A 305 19.64 19.46 23.90
CA SER A 305 19.39 20.86 23.53
C SER A 305 18.06 21.08 22.81
N HIS A 306 17.30 20.03 22.45
CA HIS A 306 16.01 20.19 21.78
C HIS A 306 14.87 20.62 22.73
N PHE A 307 15.07 20.53 24.04
CA PHE A 307 14.04 20.84 25.03
C PHE A 307 14.56 21.79 26.11
N THR A 308 13.65 22.54 26.72
CA THR A 308 13.92 23.36 27.91
C THR A 308 14.01 22.49 29.16
N GLN A 309 14.63 23.00 30.23
CA GLN A 309 14.70 22.32 31.52
C GLN A 309 13.31 21.92 32.05
N ASN A 310 12.30 22.77 31.85
CA ASN A 310 10.93 22.48 32.27
C ASN A 310 10.28 21.38 31.43
N GLN A 311 10.55 21.33 30.13
CA GLN A 311 10.07 20.25 29.27
C GLN A 311 10.71 18.92 29.64
N TRP A 312 12.02 18.91 29.94
CA TRP A 312 12.69 17.70 30.43
C TRP A 312 12.09 17.20 31.75
N LYS A 313 11.87 18.08 32.73
CA LYS A 313 11.18 17.74 34.00
C LYS A 313 9.77 17.16 33.78
N GLY A 314 9.08 17.56 32.71
CA GLY A 314 7.76 17.03 32.36
C GLY A 314 7.80 15.64 31.72
N ILE A 315 8.87 15.33 30.98
CA ILE A 315 8.97 14.09 30.18
C ILE A 315 9.67 12.97 30.97
N THR A 316 10.74 13.30 31.71
CA THR A 316 11.59 12.32 32.40
C THR A 316 10.86 11.42 33.41
N PRO A 317 9.80 11.85 34.13
CA PRO A 317 9.06 10.96 35.04
C PRO A 317 8.40 9.76 34.33
N SER A 318 8.08 9.91 33.04
CA SER A 318 7.55 8.82 32.21
C SER A 318 8.63 8.08 31.42
N MET A 319 9.73 8.77 31.08
CA MET A 319 10.82 8.23 30.28
C MET A 319 11.76 7.33 31.08
N PHE A 320 12.15 7.74 32.29
CA PHE A 320 13.13 7.01 33.11
C PHE A 320 12.67 5.60 33.52
N PRO A 321 11.40 5.39 33.95
CA PRO A 321 10.93 4.04 34.24
C PRO A 321 10.92 3.14 33.01
N ARG A 322 10.59 3.69 31.83
CA ARG A 322 10.59 2.95 30.56
C ARG A 322 12.00 2.60 30.08
N ALA A 323 12.96 3.48 30.33
CA ALA A 323 14.38 3.24 30.10
C ALA A 323 15.00 2.27 31.13
N GLY A 324 14.27 1.95 32.21
CA GLY A 324 14.69 1.05 33.28
C GLY A 324 15.84 1.60 34.12
N LEU A 325 15.86 2.92 34.35
CA LEU A 325 16.87 3.57 35.17
C LEU A 325 16.61 3.36 36.67
N ASP A 326 17.67 3.12 37.44
CA ASP A 326 17.61 3.22 38.91
C ASP A 326 17.65 4.69 39.39
N GLU A 327 17.48 4.92 40.70
CA GLU A 327 17.43 6.27 41.27
C GLU A 327 18.73 7.08 41.03
N ASN A 328 19.89 6.43 41.06
CA ASN A 328 21.18 7.10 40.86
C ASN A 328 21.41 7.40 39.38
N GLU A 329 21.07 6.46 38.50
CA GLU A 329 21.13 6.65 37.05
C GLU A 329 20.17 7.77 36.59
N ALA A 330 18.96 7.80 37.13
CA ALA A 330 17.98 8.84 36.87
C ALA A 330 18.50 10.23 37.30
N GLU A 331 19.17 10.33 38.45
CA GLU A 331 19.77 11.59 38.91
C GLU A 331 20.90 12.06 37.98
N LEU A 332 21.79 11.14 37.55
CA LEU A 332 22.88 11.44 36.63
C LEU A 332 22.37 11.91 35.26
N VAL A 333 21.38 11.21 34.69
CA VAL A 333 20.75 11.60 33.43
C VAL A 333 20.05 12.95 33.57
N MET A 334 19.36 13.18 34.69
CA MET A 334 18.67 14.44 34.95
C MET A 334 19.64 15.61 35.05
N ASP A 335 20.78 15.46 35.73
CA ASP A 335 21.82 16.49 35.83
C ASP A 335 22.41 16.83 34.44
N PHE A 336 22.69 15.81 33.62
CA PHE A 336 23.11 16.01 32.23
C PHE A 336 22.07 16.80 31.41
N LEU A 337 20.80 16.41 31.48
CA LEU A 337 19.72 17.06 30.76
C LEU A 337 19.50 18.51 31.18
N MET A 338 19.62 18.82 32.48
CA MET A 338 19.46 20.20 32.97
C MET A 338 20.59 21.11 32.51
N LYS A 339 21.81 20.59 32.42
CA LYS A 339 23.00 21.34 31.95
C LYS A 339 23.02 21.58 30.45
N ASN A 340 22.38 20.72 29.67
CA ASN A 340 22.44 20.75 28.21
C ASN A 340 21.09 21.08 27.54
N ALA A 341 20.09 21.51 28.32
CA ALA A 341 18.81 21.98 27.82
C ALA A 341 18.97 23.26 26.97
N SER A 342 18.01 23.53 26.07
CA SER A 342 17.99 24.72 25.20
C SER A 342 18.05 26.06 25.94
N ASP A 343 17.59 26.11 27.19
CA ASP A 343 17.56 27.27 28.07
C ASP A 343 18.60 27.18 29.20
N ALA A 344 19.51 26.20 29.14
CA ALA A 344 20.71 26.19 29.96
C ALA A 344 21.68 27.26 29.44
N MET A 345 22.20 28.10 30.34
CA MET A 345 23.16 29.16 29.99
C MET A 345 24.48 28.63 29.43
#